data_AF-A0A9R0BDU3-F1
#
_entry.id   AF-A0A9R0BDU3-F1
#
_cell.length_a   1.000
_cell.length_b   1.000
_cell.length_c   1.000
_cell.angle_alpha   90.00
_cell.angle_beta   90.00
_cell.angle_gamma   90.00
#
_symmetry.space_group_name_H-M   'P 1'
#
loop_
_entity.id
_entity.type
_entity.pdbx_description
1 polymer ?
#
loop_
_entity_poly.entity_id
_entity_poly.type
_entity_poly.pdbx_seq_one_letter_code
_entity_poly.pdbx_strand_id
1 'polypeptide(L)'
;MYLTTTHICCGGNKMLELKKNLSCCGGNSFNKTFQYCCLTNNNVEVRLKNQPCHSPPPTEAGPSEYVNCSGVLYRRGSGLNQCCGKDVYSLTDDNVLCCNGILYRNVPEQSECVGGVIYTQNQIKMLTCGSEVYDHKKQLCCSGHLYNKIKAECCGNLLLKYNNNQICCSSSTHAMIYDTKQEHLCCGHYYYNTSLWSCCAEHLKPTPKTDSYPPEYRLKPLTDLIPDICHKTVLFGKVESVVLRQKWRDIVLRVIVAVSELSQGTLLHVSLDHCSSPALENSMTYLWEENNRKYKPLSIPVDVTSDIHMFFTACDLNLMQALKRSVNTCSHMRHIHGVFSMQVHF
;
A
#
# COMPACT_ATOMS: atom_id res chain seq x y z
N MET A 1 35.84 -10.32 24.97
CA MET A 1 35.81 -9.02 24.27
C MET A 1 34.52 -9.01 23.45
N TYR A 2 33.57 -8.11 23.72
CA TYR A 2 32.34 -8.04 22.92
C TYR A 2 32.65 -7.29 21.63
N LEU A 3 32.44 -7.96 20.50
CA LEU A 3 32.55 -7.38 19.17
C LEU A 3 31.18 -7.61 18.52
N THR A 4 30.51 -6.53 18.11
CA THR A 4 29.20 -6.58 17.45
C THR A 4 29.24 -7.36 16.12
N THR A 5 30.44 -7.50 15.54
CA THR A 5 30.70 -8.31 14.34
C THR A 5 30.73 -9.81 14.61
N THR A 6 30.87 -10.24 15.87
CA THR A 6 30.99 -11.65 16.24
C THR A 6 30.00 -12.09 17.30
N HIS A 7 29.30 -11.16 17.97
CA HIS A 7 28.37 -11.48 19.06
C HIS A 7 27.08 -10.65 19.04
N ILE A 8 25.96 -11.27 19.37
CA ILE A 8 24.63 -10.67 19.52
C ILE A 8 24.11 -10.83 20.96
N CYS A 9 23.36 -9.84 21.46
CA CYS A 9 22.74 -9.86 22.79
C CYS A 9 21.22 -9.79 22.67
N CYS A 10 20.52 -10.83 23.12
CA CYS A 10 19.06 -10.93 23.05
C CYS A 10 18.39 -10.72 24.42
N GLY A 11 18.81 -9.72 25.19
CA GLY A 11 18.27 -9.42 26.52
C GLY A 11 19.04 -10.07 27.68
N GLY A 12 19.19 -9.34 28.78
CA GLY A 12 20.01 -9.73 29.94
C GLY A 12 21.52 -9.78 29.62
N ASN A 13 22.24 -10.68 30.28
CA ASN A 13 23.69 -10.92 30.09
C ASN A 13 24.00 -12.06 29.09
N LYS A 14 23.04 -12.46 28.26
CA LYS A 14 23.22 -13.56 27.30
C LYS A 14 23.91 -13.07 26.03
N MET A 15 25.20 -13.38 25.92
CA MET A 15 26.03 -13.17 24.74
C MET A 15 26.00 -14.43 23.88
N LEU A 16 25.63 -14.30 22.61
CA LEU A 16 25.62 -15.39 21.64
C LEU A 16 26.54 -15.06 20.47
N GLU A 17 27.18 -16.06 19.86
CA GLU A 17 27.92 -15.85 18.62
C GLU A 17 26.98 -15.43 17.48
N LEU A 18 27.37 -14.40 16.74
CA LEU A 18 26.64 -13.86 15.61
C LEU A 18 26.69 -14.86 14.44
N LYS A 19 25.59 -15.60 14.26
CA LYS A 19 25.37 -16.42 13.07
C LYS A 19 24.53 -15.62 12.06
N LYS A 20 24.80 -15.78 10.76
CA LYS A 20 24.12 -15.06 9.66
C LYS A 20 22.59 -15.06 9.78
N ASN A 21 22.03 -16.13 10.32
CA ASN A 21 20.59 -16.35 10.43
C ASN A 21 20.04 -16.12 11.86
N LEU A 22 20.81 -15.61 12.80
CA LEU A 22 20.39 -15.41 14.18
C LEU A 22 19.83 -13.99 14.38
N SER A 23 18.71 -13.86 15.08
CA SER A 23 18.07 -12.59 15.45
C SER A 23 17.45 -12.68 16.84
N CYS A 24 17.09 -11.55 17.45
CA CYS A 24 16.55 -11.51 18.81
C CYS A 24 15.05 -11.25 18.83
N CYS A 25 14.36 -11.92 19.74
CA CYS A 25 12.93 -11.78 19.98
C CYS A 25 12.70 -11.70 21.49
N GLY A 26 12.54 -10.47 22.00
CA GLY A 26 12.52 -10.20 23.43
C GLY A 26 13.83 -10.66 24.10
N GLY A 27 13.70 -11.59 25.06
CA GLY A 27 14.81 -12.19 25.82
C GLY A 27 15.50 -13.41 25.16
N ASN A 28 15.09 -13.79 23.94
CA ASN A 28 15.49 -15.03 23.29
C ASN A 28 16.08 -14.78 21.90
N SER A 29 16.91 -15.70 21.41
CA SER A 29 17.38 -15.71 20.02
C SER A 29 16.56 -16.67 19.17
N PHE A 30 16.44 -16.36 17.89
CA PHE A 30 15.74 -17.18 16.90
C PHE A 30 16.47 -17.20 15.57
N ASN A 31 16.19 -18.21 14.75
CA ASN A 31 16.75 -18.36 13.43
C ASN A 31 15.83 -17.78 12.35
N LYS A 32 16.16 -16.61 11.79
CA LYS A 32 15.36 -15.91 10.77
C LYS A 32 15.15 -16.69 9.46
N THR A 33 15.86 -17.80 9.24
CA THR A 33 15.60 -18.69 8.09
C THR A 33 14.22 -19.31 8.21
N PHE A 34 13.88 -19.85 9.38
CA PHE A 34 12.65 -20.63 9.59
C PHE A 34 11.76 -20.11 10.74
N GLN A 35 12.20 -19.09 11.47
CA GLN A 35 11.47 -18.47 12.58
C GLN A 35 11.30 -16.96 12.37
N TYR A 36 10.38 -16.38 13.13
CA TYR A 36 10.13 -14.95 13.23
C TYR A 36 9.59 -14.60 14.62
N CYS A 37 9.64 -13.32 14.98
CA CYS A 37 9.23 -12.82 16.28
C CYS A 37 7.79 -12.28 16.22
N CYS A 38 6.96 -12.68 17.17
CA CYS A 38 5.54 -12.33 17.26
C CYS A 38 5.25 -11.57 18.55
N LEU A 39 4.32 -10.61 18.47
CA LEU A 39 3.74 -9.94 19.63
C LEU A 39 2.29 -10.44 19.81
N THR A 40 2.04 -11.19 20.88
CA THR A 40 0.75 -11.84 21.14
C THR A 40 0.29 -11.45 22.54
N ASN A 41 -0.83 -10.71 22.66
CA ASN A 41 -1.37 -10.24 23.95
C ASN A 41 -0.31 -9.60 24.88
N ASN A 42 0.49 -8.66 24.34
CA ASN A 42 1.62 -8.00 25.02
C ASN A 42 2.81 -8.89 25.41
N ASN A 43 2.84 -10.16 24.99
CA ASN A 43 3.98 -11.04 25.16
C ASN A 43 4.73 -11.24 23.83
N VAL A 44 6.06 -11.32 23.91
CA VAL A 44 6.94 -11.51 22.76
C VAL A 44 7.35 -12.99 22.67
N GLU A 45 7.02 -13.65 21.57
CA GLU A 45 7.28 -15.08 21.35
C GLU A 45 7.91 -15.37 19.98
N VAL A 46 8.72 -16.43 19.91
CA VAL A 46 9.33 -16.91 18.66
C VAL A 46 8.40 -17.95 18.03
N ARG A 47 8.03 -17.76 16.77
CA ARG A 47 7.21 -18.70 15.98
C ARG A 47 7.96 -19.20 14.76
N LEU A 48 7.62 -20.41 14.31
CA LEU A 48 8.08 -20.92 13.01
C LEU A 48 7.29 -20.22 11.89
N LYS A 49 7.92 -19.93 10.75
CA LYS A 49 7.28 -19.23 9.61
C LYS A 49 6.02 -19.91 9.04
N ASN A 50 5.81 -21.19 9.35
CA ASN A 50 4.61 -21.94 8.99
C ASN A 50 3.46 -21.80 10.01
N GLN A 51 3.67 -21.06 11.11
CA GLN A 51 2.68 -20.77 12.13
C GLN A 51 2.39 -19.27 12.12
N PRO A 52 1.12 -18.81 12.05
CA PRO A 52 0.77 -17.41 12.16
C PRO A 52 1.00 -16.86 13.59
N CYS A 53 1.31 -15.56 13.73
CA CYS A 53 1.50 -14.91 15.04
C CYS A 53 0.23 -14.87 15.89
N HIS A 54 -0.93 -14.89 15.22
CA HIS A 54 -2.21 -14.98 15.87
C HIS A 54 -2.73 -16.39 15.69
N SER A 55 -3.20 -17.00 16.78
CA SER A 55 -4.16 -18.09 16.67
C SER A 55 -5.27 -17.60 15.73
N PRO A 56 -5.62 -18.32 14.65
CA PRO A 56 -6.84 -17.99 13.95
C PRO A 56 -7.96 -17.96 15.01
N PRO A 57 -8.87 -16.97 14.98
CA PRO A 57 -10.08 -17.07 15.79
C PRO A 57 -10.71 -18.45 15.55
N PRO A 58 -11.42 -19.02 16.54
CA PRO A 58 -12.02 -20.34 16.45
C PRO A 58 -13.18 -20.33 15.45
N THR A 59 -12.86 -20.24 14.18
CA THR A 59 -13.71 -20.34 13.00
C THR A 59 -12.79 -20.66 11.83
N GLU A 60 -12.39 -21.93 11.75
CA GLU A 60 -12.14 -22.54 10.46
C GLU A 60 -13.44 -22.45 9.66
N ALA A 61 -13.57 -21.42 8.83
CA ALA A 61 -14.58 -21.37 7.79
C ALA A 61 -13.83 -20.99 6.52
N GLY A 62 -13.95 -21.87 5.52
CA GLY A 62 -13.18 -21.80 4.29
C GLY A 62 -13.39 -20.51 3.47
N PRO A 63 -12.81 -20.44 2.25
CA PRO A 63 -12.92 -19.29 1.33
C PRO A 63 -14.35 -18.90 0.89
N SER A 64 -15.41 -19.41 1.54
CA SER A 64 -16.83 -19.19 1.26
C SER A 64 -17.56 -18.26 2.25
N GLU A 65 -16.92 -17.78 3.33
CA GLU A 65 -17.60 -16.97 4.36
C GLU A 65 -17.49 -15.45 4.14
N TYR A 66 -16.68 -14.96 3.20
CA TYR A 66 -16.46 -13.53 2.99
C TYR A 66 -16.68 -13.10 1.54
N VAL A 67 -17.10 -11.85 1.37
CA VAL A 67 -17.25 -11.16 0.08
C VAL A 67 -16.28 -9.98 0.07
N ASN A 68 -15.44 -9.88 -0.96
CA ASN A 68 -14.53 -8.76 -1.15
C ASN A 68 -15.16 -7.74 -2.10
N CYS A 69 -15.49 -6.54 -1.60
CA CYS A 69 -15.99 -5.42 -2.39
C CYS A 69 -14.92 -4.34 -2.49
N SER A 70 -14.28 -4.22 -3.67
CA SER A 70 -13.24 -3.22 -3.96
C SER A 70 -12.13 -3.12 -2.88
N GLY A 71 -11.69 -4.27 -2.36
CA GLY A 71 -10.62 -4.38 -1.37
C GLY A 71 -11.09 -4.42 0.10
N VAL A 72 -12.39 -4.30 0.35
CA VAL A 72 -12.99 -4.38 1.69
C VAL A 72 -13.66 -5.75 1.87
N LEU A 73 -13.31 -6.48 2.94
CA LEU A 73 -13.88 -7.78 3.24
C LEU A 73 -15.14 -7.64 4.10
N TYR A 74 -16.24 -8.23 3.64
CA TYR A 74 -17.51 -8.32 4.35
C TYR A 74 -17.84 -9.76 4.66
N ARG A 75 -18.41 -10.03 5.84
CA ARG A 75 -18.92 -11.34 6.18
C ARG A 75 -20.15 -11.66 5.31
N ARG A 76 -20.21 -12.86 4.75
CA ARG A 76 -21.36 -13.35 4.00
C ARG A 76 -22.51 -13.56 4.97
N GLY A 77 -23.57 -12.77 4.80
CA GLY A 77 -24.83 -12.94 5.53
C GLY A 77 -25.69 -14.01 4.88
N SER A 78 -26.87 -14.27 5.44
CA SER A 78 -27.87 -15.19 4.90
C SER A 78 -28.53 -14.71 3.59
N GLY A 79 -28.23 -13.48 3.14
CA GLY A 79 -28.73 -12.90 1.88
C GLY A 79 -27.77 -13.05 0.70
N LEU A 80 -28.28 -12.79 -0.52
CA LEU A 80 -27.50 -12.68 -1.75
C LEU A 80 -26.68 -11.38 -1.70
N ASN A 81 -25.57 -11.40 -0.96
CA ASN A 81 -24.67 -10.25 -0.81
C ASN A 81 -24.06 -9.87 -2.18
N GLN A 82 -24.33 -8.65 -2.62
CA GLN A 82 -23.75 -8.02 -3.80
C GLN A 82 -22.83 -6.86 -3.39
N CYS A 83 -21.86 -6.57 -4.25
CA CYS A 83 -21.00 -5.41 -4.09
C CYS A 83 -21.48 -4.26 -4.95
N CYS A 84 -21.53 -3.07 -4.37
CA CYS A 84 -21.63 -1.80 -5.07
C CYS A 84 -20.42 -0.94 -4.72
N GLY A 85 -19.40 -0.97 -5.59
CA GLY A 85 -18.11 -0.37 -5.26
C GLY A 85 -17.53 -1.00 -3.98
N LYS A 86 -17.30 -0.17 -2.95
CA LYS A 86 -16.79 -0.62 -1.64
C LYS A 86 -17.87 -1.14 -0.70
N ASP A 87 -19.15 -0.92 -1.00
CA ASP A 87 -20.26 -1.25 -0.11
C ASP A 87 -20.85 -2.63 -0.43
N VAL A 88 -21.29 -3.34 0.61
CA VAL A 88 -22.09 -4.56 0.48
C VAL A 88 -23.58 -4.24 0.66
N TYR A 89 -24.42 -4.88 -0.12
CA TYR A 89 -25.88 -4.82 0.01
C TYR A 89 -26.52 -6.15 -0.38
N SER A 90 -27.76 -6.38 0.07
CA SER A 90 -28.55 -7.56 -0.32
C SER A 90 -29.54 -7.21 -1.42
N LEU A 91 -29.84 -8.15 -2.31
CA LEU A 91 -30.96 -8.01 -3.26
C LEU A 91 -32.33 -7.92 -2.58
N THR A 92 -32.41 -8.29 -1.30
CA THR A 92 -33.61 -8.18 -0.47
C THR A 92 -33.67 -6.86 0.29
N ASP A 93 -32.66 -5.99 0.17
CA ASP A 93 -32.68 -4.69 0.83
C ASP A 93 -33.69 -3.79 0.09
N ASP A 94 -34.75 -3.39 0.78
CA ASP A 94 -35.76 -2.50 0.23
C ASP A 94 -35.16 -1.13 -0.10
N ASN A 95 -35.56 -0.56 -1.24
CA ASN A 95 -35.21 0.81 -1.65
C ASN A 95 -33.70 1.07 -1.73
N VAL A 96 -32.91 0.06 -2.08
CA VAL A 96 -31.47 0.16 -2.32
C VAL A 96 -31.17 0.02 -3.81
N LEU A 97 -30.34 0.92 -4.35
CA LEU A 97 -29.92 0.92 -5.75
C LEU A 97 -28.43 1.19 -5.87
N CYS A 98 -27.71 0.31 -6.55
CA CYS A 98 -26.33 0.56 -6.95
C CYS A 98 -26.29 1.34 -8.26
N CYS A 99 -25.64 2.51 -8.29
CA CYS A 99 -25.50 3.31 -9.50
C CYS A 99 -24.08 3.86 -9.63
N ASN A 100 -23.40 3.51 -10.73
CA ASN A 100 -22.01 3.88 -11.00
C ASN A 100 -21.03 3.58 -9.84
N GLY A 101 -21.21 2.44 -9.17
CA GLY A 101 -20.37 2.01 -8.04
C GLY A 101 -20.64 2.72 -6.71
N ILE A 102 -21.70 3.54 -6.62
CA ILE A 102 -22.17 4.17 -5.38
C ILE A 102 -23.48 3.52 -4.96
N LEU A 103 -23.56 3.12 -3.69
CA LEU A 103 -24.76 2.51 -3.12
C LEU A 103 -25.71 3.58 -2.59
N TYR A 104 -26.89 3.71 -3.19
CA TYR A 104 -27.94 4.62 -2.74
C TYR A 104 -28.97 3.85 -1.91
N ARG A 105 -29.34 4.40 -0.76
CA ARG A 105 -30.34 3.83 0.16
C ARG A 105 -31.56 4.75 0.22
N ASN A 106 -32.73 4.19 0.53
CA ASN A 106 -34.01 4.91 0.57
C ASN A 106 -34.37 5.57 -0.77
N VAL A 107 -34.02 4.92 -1.87
CA VAL A 107 -34.38 5.36 -3.22
C VAL A 107 -35.87 5.09 -3.46
N PRO A 108 -36.63 6.01 -4.09
CA PRO A 108 -38.03 5.75 -4.42
C PRO A 108 -38.22 4.42 -5.13
N GLU A 109 -39.32 3.73 -4.83
CA GLU A 109 -39.65 2.48 -5.51
C GLU A 109 -39.67 2.64 -7.03
N GLN A 110 -39.18 1.62 -7.74
CA GLN A 110 -39.10 1.59 -9.21
C GLN A 110 -38.15 2.62 -9.82
N SER A 111 -37.28 3.26 -9.03
CA SER A 111 -36.18 4.04 -9.57
C SER A 111 -35.16 3.15 -10.30
N GLU A 112 -34.60 3.68 -11.38
CA GLU A 112 -33.62 2.97 -12.21
C GLU A 112 -32.35 3.82 -12.41
N CYS A 113 -31.19 3.16 -12.47
CA CYS A 113 -29.93 3.80 -12.83
C CYS A 113 -29.77 3.78 -14.36
N VAL A 114 -29.83 4.94 -15.00
CA VAL A 114 -29.68 5.08 -16.45
C VAL A 114 -28.48 5.97 -16.74
N GLY A 115 -27.47 5.43 -17.41
CA GLY A 115 -26.24 6.17 -17.76
C GLY A 115 -25.47 6.70 -16.54
N GLY A 116 -25.61 6.06 -15.38
CA GLY A 116 -24.95 6.49 -14.13
C GLY A 116 -25.73 7.52 -13.31
N VAL A 117 -26.96 7.86 -13.70
CA VAL A 117 -27.86 8.77 -12.96
C VAL A 117 -29.12 8.03 -12.55
N ILE A 118 -29.63 8.30 -11.34
CA ILE A 118 -30.86 7.69 -10.81
C ILE A 118 -32.07 8.49 -11.30
N TYR A 119 -33.03 7.80 -11.90
CA TYR A 119 -34.30 8.36 -12.33
C TYR A 119 -35.46 7.66 -11.64
N THR A 120 -36.45 8.41 -11.20
CA THR A 120 -37.76 7.87 -10.76
C THR A 120 -38.63 7.49 -11.96
N GLN A 121 -39.64 6.66 -11.74
CA GLN A 121 -40.53 6.19 -12.81
C GLN A 121 -41.15 7.32 -13.66
N ASN A 122 -41.51 8.45 -13.05
CA ASN A 122 -42.03 9.61 -13.78
C ASN A 122 -40.95 10.33 -14.59
N GLN A 123 -39.73 10.44 -14.06
CA GLN A 123 -38.61 11.02 -14.79
C GLN A 123 -38.16 10.11 -15.95
N ILE A 124 -38.29 8.79 -15.79
CA ILE A 124 -37.96 7.80 -16.82
C ILE A 124 -38.70 8.08 -18.13
N LYS A 125 -39.99 8.45 -18.03
CA LYS A 125 -40.85 8.78 -19.19
C LYS A 125 -40.41 10.04 -19.94
N MET A 126 -39.54 10.85 -19.33
CA MET A 126 -39.06 12.12 -19.88
C MET A 126 -37.56 12.07 -20.21
N LEU A 127 -36.94 10.88 -20.26
CA LEU A 127 -35.54 10.79 -20.70
C LEU A 127 -35.40 11.27 -22.14
N THR A 128 -34.52 12.25 -22.33
CA THR A 128 -34.21 12.81 -23.64
C THR A 128 -32.77 12.51 -24.04
N CYS A 129 -32.56 12.28 -25.32
CA CYS A 129 -31.27 12.23 -25.98
C CYS A 129 -31.20 13.35 -27.01
N GLY A 130 -30.36 14.36 -26.77
CA GLY A 130 -30.39 15.58 -27.57
C GLY A 130 -31.76 16.27 -27.42
N SER A 131 -32.57 16.25 -28.49
CA SER A 131 -33.93 16.84 -28.50
C SER A 131 -35.06 15.81 -28.54
N GLU A 132 -34.75 14.51 -28.49
CA GLU A 132 -35.73 13.44 -28.65
C GLU A 132 -35.94 12.65 -27.35
N VAL A 133 -37.20 12.41 -26.97
CA VAL A 133 -37.54 11.49 -25.88
C VAL A 133 -37.33 10.05 -26.35
N TYR A 134 -36.72 9.20 -25.52
CA TYR A 134 -36.36 7.84 -25.92
C TYR A 134 -36.71 6.77 -24.90
N ASP A 135 -36.93 5.55 -25.39
CA ASP A 135 -37.18 4.37 -24.56
C ASP A 135 -35.85 3.75 -24.13
N HIS A 136 -35.36 4.10 -22.93
CA HIS A 136 -34.09 3.60 -22.38
C HIS A 136 -34.00 2.06 -22.22
N LYS A 137 -35.12 1.33 -22.32
CA LYS A 137 -35.14 -0.14 -22.31
C LYS A 137 -34.74 -0.71 -23.66
N LYS A 138 -35.03 -0.02 -24.76
CA LYS A 138 -34.74 -0.47 -26.14
C LYS A 138 -33.64 0.32 -26.83
N GLN A 139 -33.47 1.57 -26.44
CA GLN A 139 -32.59 2.54 -27.05
C GLN A 139 -31.51 2.99 -26.07
N LEU A 140 -30.37 3.35 -26.64
CA LEU A 140 -29.22 3.91 -25.95
C LEU A 140 -28.99 5.31 -26.50
N CYS A 141 -28.79 6.29 -25.61
CA CYS A 141 -28.31 7.61 -25.99
C CYS A 141 -26.79 7.63 -25.93
N CYS A 142 -26.13 7.96 -27.04
CA CYS A 142 -24.68 8.11 -27.12
C CYS A 142 -24.34 9.41 -27.83
N SER A 143 -23.63 10.32 -27.15
CA SER A 143 -23.23 11.62 -27.71
C SER A 143 -24.39 12.41 -28.36
N GLY A 144 -25.57 12.36 -27.74
CA GLY A 144 -26.77 13.04 -28.24
C GLY A 144 -27.50 12.33 -29.38
N HIS A 145 -27.09 11.12 -29.77
CA HIS A 145 -27.72 10.32 -30.80
C HIS A 145 -28.30 9.01 -30.26
N LEU A 146 -29.44 8.59 -30.82
CA LEU A 146 -30.13 7.37 -30.43
C LEU A 146 -29.65 6.15 -31.22
N TYR A 147 -29.37 5.08 -30.50
CA TYR A 147 -28.96 3.80 -31.05
C TYR A 147 -29.80 2.66 -30.46
N ASN A 148 -29.87 1.53 -31.17
CA ASN A 148 -30.50 0.33 -30.64
C ASN A 148 -29.57 -0.33 -29.62
N LYS A 149 -30.03 -0.47 -28.37
CA LYS A 149 -29.25 -1.00 -27.24
C LYS A 149 -28.82 -2.46 -27.44
N ILE A 150 -29.51 -3.22 -28.29
CA ILE A 150 -29.17 -4.62 -28.61
C ILE A 150 -28.02 -4.70 -29.63
N LYS A 151 -27.69 -3.59 -30.31
CA LYS A 151 -26.70 -3.57 -31.40
C LYS A 151 -25.46 -2.76 -31.07
N ALA A 152 -25.47 -1.96 -30.02
CA ALA A 152 -24.36 -1.09 -29.67
C ALA A 152 -24.34 -0.70 -28.20
N GLU A 153 -23.16 -0.28 -27.76
CA GLU A 153 -22.90 0.35 -26.48
C GLU A 153 -22.07 1.63 -26.65
N CYS A 154 -22.03 2.44 -25.59
CA CYS A 154 -21.22 3.64 -25.56
C CYS A 154 -19.82 3.34 -25.02
N CYS A 155 -18.82 3.84 -25.72
CA CYS A 155 -17.43 3.90 -25.29
C CYS A 155 -17.06 5.37 -25.05
N GLY A 156 -17.39 5.90 -23.87
CA GLY A 156 -17.38 7.34 -23.62
C GLY A 156 -18.30 8.06 -24.61
N ASN A 157 -17.73 8.92 -25.46
CA ASN A 157 -18.47 9.64 -26.51
C ASN A 157 -18.49 8.90 -27.87
N LEU A 158 -17.90 7.71 -27.95
CA LEU A 158 -17.84 6.90 -29.16
C LEU A 158 -18.89 5.78 -29.12
N LEU A 159 -19.37 5.35 -30.29
CA LEU A 159 -20.29 4.22 -30.41
C LEU A 159 -19.53 2.94 -30.74
N LEU A 160 -19.65 1.92 -29.89
CA LEU A 160 -19.14 0.58 -30.13
C LEU A 160 -20.29 -0.33 -30.57
N LYS A 161 -20.20 -0.90 -31.77
CA LYS A 161 -21.21 -1.83 -32.30
C LYS A 161 -20.85 -3.27 -31.96
N TYR A 162 -21.84 -4.05 -31.53
CA TYR A 162 -21.65 -5.48 -31.30
C TYR A 162 -21.33 -6.18 -32.63
N ASN A 163 -20.37 -7.13 -32.60
CA ASN A 163 -19.88 -7.97 -33.72
C ASN A 163 -18.71 -7.43 -34.57
N ASN A 164 -18.07 -6.33 -34.18
CA ASN A 164 -16.93 -5.78 -34.94
C ASN A 164 -15.54 -6.29 -34.49
N ASN A 165 -15.45 -7.25 -33.56
CA ASN A 165 -14.19 -7.62 -32.90
C ASN A 165 -13.46 -6.37 -32.37
N GLN A 166 -14.20 -5.51 -31.67
CA GLN A 166 -13.71 -4.23 -31.15
C GLN A 166 -13.84 -4.20 -29.65
N ILE A 167 -12.92 -3.49 -28.99
CA ILE A 167 -12.88 -3.30 -27.55
C ILE A 167 -12.84 -1.82 -27.24
N CYS A 168 -13.61 -1.41 -26.23
CA CYS A 168 -13.52 -0.09 -25.65
C CYS A 168 -12.49 -0.09 -24.51
N CYS A 169 -11.43 0.70 -24.63
CA CYS A 169 -10.56 1.03 -23.50
C CYS A 169 -10.93 2.42 -22.98
N SER A 170 -11.19 2.52 -21.68
CA SER A 170 -11.58 3.77 -21.04
C SER A 170 -10.73 4.08 -19.80
N SER A 171 -10.47 5.36 -19.63
CA SER A 171 -9.84 5.99 -18.46
C SER A 171 -10.83 6.95 -17.82
N SER A 172 -10.44 7.54 -16.69
CA SER A 172 -11.23 8.58 -16.04
C SER A 172 -11.63 9.79 -16.91
N THR A 173 -10.93 10.04 -18.03
CA THR A 173 -11.13 11.23 -18.88
C THR A 173 -11.37 10.92 -20.36
N HIS A 174 -10.91 9.78 -20.85
CA HIS A 174 -10.93 9.43 -22.27
C HIS A 174 -11.40 7.99 -22.48
N ALA A 175 -12.04 7.74 -23.61
CA ALA A 175 -12.39 6.41 -24.07
C ALA A 175 -12.08 6.27 -25.56
N MET A 176 -11.53 5.13 -25.95
CA MET A 176 -11.06 4.83 -27.31
C MET A 176 -11.48 3.41 -27.70
N ILE A 177 -11.82 3.22 -28.98
CA ILE A 177 -12.18 1.92 -29.55
C ILE A 177 -10.99 1.38 -30.34
N TYR A 178 -10.68 0.10 -30.13
CA TYR A 178 -9.61 -0.63 -30.82
C TYR A 178 -10.13 -1.92 -31.41
N ASP A 179 -9.50 -2.40 -32.48
CA ASP A 179 -9.72 -3.77 -32.95
C ASP A 179 -8.99 -4.76 -32.04
N THR A 180 -9.67 -5.83 -31.65
CA THR A 180 -9.16 -6.82 -30.70
C THR A 180 -7.98 -7.59 -31.30
N LYS A 181 -6.91 -7.69 -30.52
CA LYS A 181 -5.68 -8.44 -30.83
C LYS A 181 -5.36 -9.36 -29.66
N GLN A 182 -4.72 -10.48 -29.94
CA GLN A 182 -4.17 -11.35 -28.89
C GLN A 182 -3.06 -10.62 -28.12
N GLU A 183 -2.86 -10.96 -26.85
CA GLU A 183 -1.85 -10.36 -25.95
C GLU A 183 -1.98 -8.84 -25.78
N HIS A 184 -3.17 -8.29 -25.98
CA HIS A 184 -3.42 -6.87 -25.72
C HIS A 184 -4.50 -6.69 -24.65
N LEU A 185 -4.25 -5.76 -23.73
CA LEU A 185 -5.17 -5.40 -22.65
C LEU A 185 -5.37 -3.88 -22.61
N CYS A 186 -6.44 -3.44 -21.97
CA CYS A 186 -6.66 -2.02 -21.70
C CYS A 186 -5.90 -1.59 -20.44
N CYS A 187 -5.22 -0.44 -20.51
CA CYS A 187 -4.71 0.31 -19.37
C CYS A 187 -5.25 1.74 -19.45
N GLY A 188 -6.30 2.04 -18.70
CA GLY A 188 -7.09 3.24 -18.98
C GLY A 188 -7.60 3.21 -20.43
N HIS A 189 -7.39 4.30 -21.18
CA HIS A 189 -7.78 4.38 -22.59
C HIS A 189 -6.74 3.79 -23.55
N TYR A 190 -5.61 3.26 -23.07
CA TYR A 190 -4.58 2.67 -23.93
C TYR A 190 -4.82 1.17 -24.12
N TYR A 191 -4.80 0.71 -25.37
CA TYR A 191 -4.78 -0.72 -25.71
C TYR A 191 -3.35 -1.17 -26.01
N TYR A 192 -2.74 -1.91 -25.09
CA TYR A 192 -1.31 -2.16 -25.09
C TYR A 192 -0.98 -3.63 -25.20
N ASN A 193 0.15 -3.93 -25.84
CA ASN A 193 0.71 -5.28 -25.90
C ASN A 193 1.37 -5.64 -24.55
N THR A 194 0.89 -6.71 -23.92
CA THR A 194 1.33 -7.16 -22.58
C THR A 194 2.77 -7.64 -22.53
N SER A 195 3.34 -8.04 -23.67
CA SER A 195 4.73 -8.47 -23.80
C SER A 195 5.71 -7.27 -23.81
N LEU A 196 5.22 -6.05 -24.06
CA LEU A 196 6.03 -4.84 -24.13
C LEU A 196 5.80 -3.89 -22.96
N TRP A 197 4.59 -3.89 -22.40
CA TRP A 197 4.20 -2.94 -21.36
C TRP A 197 3.46 -3.65 -20.22
N SER A 198 3.50 -3.02 -19.06
CA SER A 198 2.69 -3.32 -17.88
C SER A 198 1.81 -2.11 -17.56
N CYS A 199 0.67 -2.34 -16.91
CA CYS A 199 -0.26 -1.30 -16.53
C CYS A 199 -0.19 -1.04 -15.03
N CYS A 200 -0.15 0.23 -14.63
CA CYS A 200 -0.35 0.64 -13.24
C CYS A 200 -1.05 1.99 -13.19
N ALA A 201 -2.17 2.06 -12.45
CA ALA A 201 -2.98 3.27 -12.27
C ALA A 201 -3.33 3.98 -13.61
N GLU A 202 -3.82 3.23 -14.60
CA GLU A 202 -4.16 3.73 -15.96
C GLU A 202 -2.95 4.23 -16.78
N HIS A 203 -1.71 4.02 -16.31
CA HIS A 203 -0.48 4.38 -17.01
C HIS A 203 0.34 3.16 -17.44
N LEU A 204 0.88 3.23 -18.66
CA LEU A 204 1.76 2.19 -19.21
C LEU A 204 3.20 2.37 -18.73
N LYS A 205 3.84 1.23 -18.43
CA LYS A 205 5.25 1.14 -18.10
C LYS A 205 5.93 0.08 -18.94
N PRO A 206 7.12 0.33 -19.50
CA PRO A 206 7.84 -0.69 -20.26
C PRO A 206 8.06 -1.93 -19.38
N THR A 207 7.71 -3.11 -19.89
CA THR A 207 8.08 -4.36 -19.22
C THR A 207 9.58 -4.56 -19.41
N PRO A 208 10.37 -4.81 -18.34
CA PRO A 208 11.81 -5.01 -18.48
C PRO A 208 12.10 -6.17 -19.43
N LYS A 209 12.87 -5.91 -20.49
CA LYS A 209 13.49 -6.98 -21.28
C LYS A 209 14.59 -7.61 -20.41
N THR A 210 14.74 -8.93 -20.48
CA THR A 210 15.65 -9.74 -19.66
C THR A 210 17.12 -9.28 -19.64
N ASP A 211 17.55 -8.40 -20.56
CA ASP A 211 18.96 -8.02 -20.72
C ASP A 211 19.26 -6.52 -20.65
N SER A 212 18.33 -5.67 -20.18
CA SER A 212 18.64 -4.24 -19.99
C SER A 212 18.02 -3.70 -18.70
N TYR A 213 18.73 -3.88 -17.59
CA TYR A 213 18.43 -3.22 -16.31
C TYR A 213 18.77 -1.73 -16.39
N PRO A 214 17.82 -0.80 -16.21
CA PRO A 214 17.91 0.13 -15.11
C PRO A 214 17.49 -0.62 -13.83
N PRO A 215 18.20 -0.48 -12.70
CA PRO A 215 17.83 -1.19 -11.49
C PRO A 215 16.41 -0.78 -11.10
N GLU A 216 15.52 -1.77 -11.07
CA GLU A 216 14.23 -1.64 -10.42
C GLU A 216 14.50 -1.02 -9.04
N TYR A 217 13.86 0.10 -8.76
CA TYR A 217 14.09 0.84 -7.52
C TYR A 217 13.58 -0.02 -6.35
N ARG A 218 14.51 -0.79 -5.79
CA ARG A 218 14.27 -1.77 -4.71
C ARG A 218 14.90 -1.28 -3.42
N LEU A 219 14.20 -1.53 -2.33
CA LEU A 219 14.70 -1.33 -0.98
C LEU A 219 15.82 -2.34 -0.70
N LYS A 220 16.87 -1.89 -0.01
CA LYS A 220 18.03 -2.73 0.32
C LYS A 220 18.14 -2.98 1.83
N PRO A 221 18.77 -4.07 2.28
CA PRO A 221 19.24 -4.18 3.66
C PRO A 221 20.08 -2.96 4.05
N LEU A 222 19.97 -2.50 5.30
CA LEU A 222 20.72 -1.33 5.77
C LEU A 222 22.24 -1.54 5.67
N THR A 223 22.70 -2.78 5.88
CA THR A 223 24.10 -3.19 5.74
C THR A 223 24.66 -2.98 4.34
N ASP A 224 23.81 -3.03 3.32
CA ASP A 224 24.21 -2.92 1.92
C ASP A 224 24.25 -1.45 1.46
N LEU A 225 23.78 -0.52 2.30
CA LEU A 225 23.79 0.91 2.05
C LEU A 225 24.99 1.61 2.74
N ILE A 226 25.52 0.99 3.80
CA ILE A 226 26.67 1.48 4.56
C ILE A 226 27.95 0.95 3.87
N PRO A 227 29.00 1.77 3.70
CA PRO A 227 29.17 3.13 4.23
C PRO A 227 28.71 4.26 3.28
N ASP A 228 28.33 3.94 2.04
CA ASP A 228 28.06 4.94 0.99
C ASP A 228 27.02 5.99 1.40
N ILE A 229 26.05 5.58 2.22
CA ILE A 229 24.97 6.45 2.68
C ILE A 229 25.37 7.42 3.79
N CYS A 230 26.52 7.20 4.46
CA CYS A 230 26.95 7.97 5.63
C CYS A 230 27.24 9.45 5.34
N HIS A 231 27.52 9.79 4.07
CA HIS A 231 27.82 11.16 3.64
C HIS A 231 26.60 11.91 3.09
N LYS A 232 25.41 11.32 3.18
CA LYS A 232 24.18 11.87 2.61
C LYS A 232 23.24 12.34 3.72
N THR A 233 22.37 13.28 3.38
CA THR A 233 21.30 13.71 4.28
C THR A 233 20.24 12.63 4.36
N VAL A 234 20.11 12.02 5.54
CA VAL A 234 19.17 10.93 5.78
C VAL A 234 18.38 11.09 7.06
N LEU A 235 17.23 10.42 7.10
CA LEU A 235 16.40 10.30 8.28
C LEU A 235 15.82 8.89 8.41
N PHE A 236 15.57 8.48 9.65
CA PHE A 236 14.76 7.32 9.99
C PHE A 236 13.33 7.78 10.22
N GLY A 237 12.41 7.28 9.40
CA GLY A 237 11.02 7.71 9.42
C GLY A 237 10.06 6.53 9.53
N LYS A 238 9.12 6.63 10.47
CA LYS A 238 8.03 5.66 10.65
C LYS A 238 6.83 6.07 9.81
N VAL A 239 6.29 5.12 9.05
CA VAL A 239 5.07 5.31 8.24
C VAL A 239 3.85 5.29 9.17
N GLU A 240 3.21 6.44 9.38
CA GLU A 240 1.99 6.54 10.20
C GLU A 240 0.75 6.16 9.39
N SER A 241 0.67 6.64 8.14
CA SER A 241 -0.43 6.32 7.25
C SER A 241 -0.03 6.43 5.79
N VAL A 242 -0.67 5.63 4.95
CA VAL A 242 -0.50 5.61 3.50
C VAL A 242 -1.87 5.73 2.84
N VAL A 243 -1.98 6.62 1.86
CA VAL A 243 -3.17 6.77 1.00
C VAL A 243 -2.74 6.72 -0.46
N LEU A 244 -3.44 5.91 -1.26
CA LEU A 244 -3.26 5.87 -2.70
C LEU A 244 -4.22 6.86 -3.38
N ARG A 245 -3.68 7.72 -4.23
CA ARG A 245 -4.42 8.71 -5.01
C ARG A 245 -3.92 8.69 -6.46
N GLN A 246 -4.67 8.04 -7.35
CA GLN A 246 -4.26 7.83 -8.75
C GLN A 246 -2.87 7.17 -8.82
N LYS A 247 -1.89 7.82 -9.45
CA LYS A 247 -0.49 7.37 -9.53
C LYS A 247 0.34 7.70 -8.29
N TRP A 248 -0.20 8.45 -7.33
CA TRP A 248 0.52 8.92 -6.16
C TRP A 248 0.22 8.08 -4.93
N ARG A 249 1.23 7.92 -4.09
CA ARG A 249 1.16 7.38 -2.75
C ARG A 249 1.54 8.50 -1.80
N ASP A 250 0.55 9.03 -1.13
CA ASP A 250 0.73 10.03 -0.09
C ASP A 250 0.98 9.34 1.24
N ILE A 251 2.04 9.75 1.92
CA ILE A 251 2.59 9.11 3.10
C ILE A 251 2.74 10.17 4.18
N VAL A 252 2.20 9.88 5.36
CA VAL A 252 2.51 10.64 6.57
C VAL A 252 3.65 9.92 7.29
N LEU A 253 4.78 10.60 7.37
CA LEU A 253 6.02 10.08 7.95
C LEU A 253 6.29 10.79 9.28
N ARG A 254 6.47 10.01 10.35
CA ARG A 254 6.99 10.54 11.62
C ARG A 254 8.51 10.36 11.64
N VAL A 255 9.23 11.47 11.77
CA VAL A 255 10.69 11.45 11.92
C VAL A 255 11.05 10.91 13.30
N ILE A 256 11.72 9.76 13.32
CA ILE A 256 12.21 9.10 14.55
C ILE A 256 13.61 9.60 14.90
N VAL A 257 14.49 9.70 13.90
CA VAL A 257 15.83 10.31 14.02
C VAL A 257 16.18 10.94 12.69
N ALA A 258 16.77 12.14 12.70
CA ALA A 258 17.34 12.77 11.52
C ALA A 258 18.83 13.01 11.74
N VAL A 259 19.64 12.82 10.70
CA VAL A 259 21.08 13.14 10.72
C VAL A 259 21.31 14.63 10.37
N SER A 260 20.25 15.36 10.03
CA SER A 260 20.22 16.82 9.80
C SER A 260 19.14 17.52 10.63
N GLU A 261 19.11 18.85 10.62
CA GLU A 261 18.42 19.84 11.50
C GLU A 261 16.90 19.66 11.79
N LEU A 262 16.27 18.56 11.40
CA LEU A 262 14.88 18.25 11.72
C LEU A 262 14.73 17.77 13.18
N SER A 263 13.82 18.40 13.93
CA SER A 263 13.47 17.98 15.29
C SER A 263 12.81 16.60 15.30
N GLN A 264 13.19 15.79 16.31
CA GLN A 264 12.58 14.49 16.56
C GLN A 264 11.05 14.62 16.74
N GLY A 265 10.28 13.71 16.15
CA GLY A 265 8.81 13.71 16.23
C GLY A 265 8.08 14.57 15.19
N THR A 266 8.80 15.27 14.31
CA THR A 266 8.21 16.03 13.19
C THR A 266 7.43 15.11 12.25
N LEU A 267 6.24 15.55 11.84
CA LEU A 267 5.42 14.88 10.81
C LEU A 267 5.72 15.49 9.44
N LEU A 268 6.03 14.65 8.46
CA LEU A 268 6.29 15.02 7.08
C LEU A 268 5.25 14.39 6.16
N HIS A 269 4.79 15.16 5.17
CA HIS A 269 3.95 14.65 4.09
C HIS A 269 4.82 14.38 2.86
N VAL A 270 4.87 13.12 2.43
CA VAL A 270 5.68 12.67 1.29
C VAL A 270 4.74 12.09 0.23
N SER A 271 4.92 12.50 -1.02
CA SER A 271 4.19 11.92 -2.16
C SER A 271 5.17 11.19 -3.07
N LEU A 272 4.94 9.88 -3.25
CA LEU A 272 5.75 9.02 -4.11
C LEU A 272 4.90 8.51 -5.28
N ASP A 273 5.53 8.25 -6.43
CA ASP A 273 4.87 7.52 -7.51
C ASP A 273 4.64 6.07 -7.06
N HIS A 274 3.39 5.67 -6.85
CA HIS A 274 3.01 4.33 -6.37
C HIS A 274 3.53 3.22 -7.28
N CYS A 275 3.55 3.47 -8.58
CA CYS A 275 3.93 2.48 -9.57
C CYS A 275 5.45 2.35 -9.69
N SER A 276 6.20 3.41 -9.35
CA SER A 276 7.66 3.46 -9.49
C SER A 276 8.40 3.26 -8.17
N SER A 277 7.68 3.26 -7.04
CA SER A 277 8.24 3.15 -5.70
C SER A 277 7.84 1.85 -5.01
N PRO A 278 8.74 1.27 -4.19
CA PRO A 278 8.46 0.03 -3.47
C PRO A 278 7.28 0.21 -2.51
N ALA A 279 6.54 -0.86 -2.26
CA ALA A 279 5.49 -0.89 -1.22
C ALA A 279 6.08 -0.55 0.16
N LEU A 280 5.37 0.26 0.94
CA LEU A 280 5.75 0.64 2.29
C LEU A 280 4.57 0.29 3.21
N GLU A 281 4.89 -0.31 4.35
CA GLU A 281 3.91 -0.83 5.29
C GLU A 281 3.66 0.18 6.41
N ASN A 282 2.40 0.31 6.83
CA ASN A 282 2.04 1.12 7.98
C ASN A 282 2.75 0.60 9.23
N SER A 283 3.10 1.52 10.14
CA SER A 283 3.84 1.27 11.38
C SER A 283 5.29 0.81 11.24
N MET A 284 5.79 0.55 10.02
CA MET A 284 7.19 0.21 9.79
C MET A 284 8.07 1.46 9.70
N THR A 285 9.34 1.32 10.12
CA THR A 285 10.36 2.38 10.06
C THR A 285 11.35 2.07 8.95
N TYR A 286 11.73 3.07 8.17
CA TYR A 286 12.66 2.94 7.05
C TYR A 286 13.74 4.03 7.11
N LEU A 287 14.88 3.80 6.46
CA LEU A 287 15.86 4.85 6.15
C LEU A 287 15.41 5.60 4.89
N TRP A 288 15.42 6.92 4.95
CA TRP A 288 15.06 7.82 3.86
C TRP A 288 16.23 8.74 3.53
N GLU A 289 16.50 8.90 2.24
CA GLU A 289 17.33 9.98 1.71
C GLU A 289 16.50 11.24 1.53
N GLU A 290 17.04 12.36 1.98
CA GLU A 290 16.48 13.69 1.76
C GLU A 290 17.39 14.46 0.80
N ASN A 291 16.79 15.03 -0.25
CA ASN A 291 17.49 15.90 -1.19
C ASN A 291 16.53 17.00 -1.66
N ASN A 292 16.77 18.24 -1.24
CA ASN A 292 15.95 19.40 -1.61
C ASN A 292 14.46 19.19 -1.32
N ARG A 293 14.12 18.72 -0.11
CA ARG A 293 12.76 18.36 0.35
C ARG A 293 12.08 17.25 -0.45
N LYS A 294 12.84 16.51 -1.27
CA LYS A 294 12.39 15.25 -1.86
C LYS A 294 12.88 14.10 -1.01
N TYR A 295 11.98 13.19 -0.70
CA TYR A 295 12.26 12.06 0.18
C TYR A 295 12.18 10.76 -0.60
N LYS A 296 13.15 9.88 -0.37
CA LYS A 296 13.28 8.61 -1.09
C LYS A 296 13.60 7.48 -0.09
N PRO A 297 12.74 6.45 0.05
CA PRO A 297 13.04 5.33 0.95
C PRO A 297 14.19 4.46 0.38
N LEU A 298 15.17 4.13 1.19
CA LEU A 298 16.36 3.39 0.72
C LEU A 298 16.41 1.97 1.25
N SER A 299 16.00 1.77 2.51
CA SER A 299 16.15 0.49 3.19
C SER A 299 14.85 -0.30 3.22
N ILE A 300 14.94 -1.61 3.45
CA ILE A 300 13.84 -2.42 4.00
C ILE A 300 13.48 -1.93 5.43
N PRO A 301 12.40 -2.43 6.07
CA PRO A 301 12.08 -2.04 7.44
C PRO A 301 13.27 -2.25 8.38
N VAL A 302 13.55 -1.26 9.22
CA VAL A 302 14.66 -1.26 10.19
C VAL A 302 14.14 -1.44 11.61
N ASP A 303 14.92 -2.13 12.43
CA ASP A 303 14.73 -2.17 13.87
C ASP A 303 15.29 -0.88 14.50
N VAL A 304 14.41 -0.11 15.14
CA VAL A 304 14.75 1.19 15.74
C VAL A 304 15.81 1.08 16.86
N THR A 305 15.99 -0.09 17.46
CA THR A 305 16.97 -0.31 18.54
C THR A 305 18.32 -0.78 18.01
N SER A 306 18.36 -1.82 17.18
CA SER A 306 19.62 -2.42 16.72
C SER A 306 20.19 -1.72 15.49
N ASP A 307 19.35 -1.46 14.49
CA ASP A 307 19.81 -1.05 13.16
C ASP A 307 20.20 0.42 13.14
N ILE A 308 19.45 1.26 13.87
CA ILE A 308 19.79 2.67 14.05
C ILE A 308 21.13 2.78 14.80
N HIS A 309 21.32 2.03 15.88
CA HIS A 309 22.59 2.04 16.63
C HIS A 309 23.76 1.58 15.74
N MET A 310 23.56 0.50 14.97
CA MET A 310 24.55 0.01 14.00
C MET A 310 24.91 1.09 12.98
N PHE A 311 23.92 1.81 12.44
CA PHE A 311 24.14 2.90 11.50
C PHE A 311 25.03 4.01 12.07
N PHE A 312 24.68 4.54 13.25
CA PHE A 312 25.46 5.61 13.88
C PHE A 312 26.89 5.17 14.24
N THR A 313 27.05 3.90 14.63
CA THR A 313 28.35 3.33 14.94
C THR A 313 29.19 3.15 13.68
N ALA A 314 28.60 2.61 12.61
CA ALA A 314 29.32 2.29 11.37
C ALA A 314 29.64 3.54 10.52
N CYS A 315 28.78 4.55 10.56
CA CYS A 315 29.02 5.84 9.91
C CYS A 315 29.93 6.77 10.73
N ASP A 316 30.42 6.31 11.88
CA ASP A 316 31.28 7.07 12.81
C ASP A 316 30.72 8.46 13.17
N LEU A 317 29.39 8.61 13.11
CA LEU A 317 28.68 9.84 13.43
C LEU A 317 28.74 10.15 14.95
N ASN A 318 29.19 9.18 15.75
CA ASN A 318 29.48 9.33 17.16
C ASN A 318 30.89 9.92 17.44
N LEU A 319 31.75 10.13 16.43
CA LEU A 319 33.12 10.60 16.63
C LEU A 319 33.21 12.09 17.06
N MET A 320 32.11 12.84 17.05
CA MET A 320 32.04 14.20 17.62
C MET A 320 31.29 14.30 18.96
N GLN A 321 30.74 13.20 19.52
CA GLN A 321 30.06 13.22 20.82
C GLN A 321 30.67 12.32 21.91
N ALA A 322 31.59 11.40 21.58
CA ALA A 322 32.05 10.39 22.54
C ALA A 322 33.57 10.34 22.77
N LEU A 323 34.26 11.48 22.83
CA LEU A 323 35.65 11.56 23.32
C LEU A 323 35.82 11.28 24.83
N LYS A 324 34.85 10.65 25.52
CA LYS A 324 35.01 10.23 26.92
C LYS A 324 34.35 8.87 27.23
N ARG A 325 35.26 7.90 27.44
CA ARG A 325 35.20 6.69 28.30
C ARG A 325 34.76 5.37 27.68
N SER A 326 35.74 4.46 27.62
CA SER A 326 35.61 3.01 27.49
C SER A 326 35.31 2.36 28.85
N VAL A 327 34.48 1.30 28.87
CA VAL A 327 34.86 -0.11 29.15
C VAL A 327 33.59 -0.97 29.30
N ASN A 328 33.65 -2.13 28.64
CA ASN A 328 32.75 -3.27 28.52
C ASN A 328 31.97 -3.72 29.77
N THR A 329 30.64 -3.92 29.61
CA THR A 329 29.83 -5.10 30.06
C THR A 329 28.34 -4.85 29.76
N CYS A 330 27.57 -5.93 29.55
CA CYS A 330 26.12 -5.94 29.24
C CYS A 330 25.23 -5.17 30.25
N SER A 331 25.78 -4.83 31.42
CA SER A 331 25.12 -4.12 32.52
C SER A 331 24.85 -2.64 32.26
N HIS A 332 25.42 -2.01 31.22
CA HIS A 332 25.26 -0.57 31.01
C HIS A 332 23.88 -0.13 30.46
N MET A 333 23.00 -1.06 30.04
CA MET A 333 21.63 -0.71 29.64
C MET A 333 20.68 -0.39 30.81
N ARG A 334 21.02 -0.68 32.08
CA ARG A 334 20.19 -0.23 33.22
C ARG A 334 20.39 1.24 33.58
N HIS A 335 21.46 1.89 33.09
CA HIS A 335 21.72 3.30 33.42
C HIS A 335 21.09 4.32 32.47
N ILE A 336 20.49 3.89 31.36
CA ILE A 336 19.77 4.81 30.45
C ILE A 336 18.34 5.12 30.94
N HIS A 337 17.81 4.35 31.89
CA HIS A 337 16.55 4.70 32.58
C HIS A 337 16.74 5.62 33.81
N GLY A 338 17.96 6.11 34.08
CA GLY A 338 18.29 6.86 35.29
C GLY A 338 18.85 8.28 35.11
N VAL A 339 18.84 8.85 33.90
CA VAL A 339 19.33 10.24 33.67
C VAL A 339 18.17 11.23 33.38
N PHE A 340 16.94 10.86 33.75
CA PHE A 340 15.84 11.82 33.91
C PHE A 340 15.53 11.98 35.40
N SER A 341 16.39 12.67 36.13
CA SER A 341 15.97 13.43 37.31
C SER A 341 16.95 14.54 37.67
N MET A 342 16.37 15.67 38.05
CA MET A 342 16.94 16.92 38.58
C MET A 342 17.51 17.93 37.58
N GLN A 343 16.67 18.89 37.21
CA GLN A 343 16.73 20.19 37.91
C GLN A 343 15.34 20.84 37.97
N VAL A 344 14.74 20.75 39.15
CA VAL A 344 13.72 21.68 39.64
C VAL A 344 14.49 22.87 40.19
N HIS A 345 14.27 24.07 39.63
CA HIS A 345 14.45 25.32 40.37
C HIS A 345 13.43 26.36 39.90
N PHE A 346 12.51 26.63 40.84
CA PHE A 346 11.52 27.69 41.02
C PHE A 346 10.66 28.16 39.84
#